data_AF-A0A9W7I9E4-F1
#
_entry.id   AF-A0A9W7I9E4-F1
#
_cell.length_a   1.000
_cell.length_b   1.000
_cell.length_c   1.000
_cell.angle_alpha   90.00
_cell.angle_beta   90.00
_cell.angle_gamma   90.00
#
_symmetry.space_group_name_H-M   'P 1'
#
loop_
_entity.id
_entity.type
_entity.pdbx_description
1 polymer ?
#
loop_
_entity_poly.entity_id
_entity_poly.type
_entity_poly.pdbx_seq_one_letter_code
_entity_poly.pdbx_strand_id
1 'polypeptide(L)'
;MVFLELQEDDVRSSGSSSPELTGSVETSISSHFGGVNYPSLFSSRPATYRASQPSVYKMQSIFLVNKVVAYLSRVLEAAFTALEDLNKQAFLTELGNRLYKGLLNHWQKFTFNPSGGLRLKRDITEYGEFVRSFNAPSVDEKFELLGILANVFIVAPESLSSLFEGTPSIRKDAQRFIQLRDDYKSAKLASRLNSL
;
A
#
# COMPACT_ATOMS: atom_id res chain seq x y z
N MET A 1 23.01 -62.60 46.03
CA MET A 1 24.04 -61.72 46.63
C MET A 1 23.76 -60.33 46.09
N VAL A 2 22.86 -59.58 46.75
CA VAL A 2 23.14 -58.36 47.56
C VAL A 2 23.31 -57.15 46.62
N PHE A 3 22.26 -56.37 46.30
CA PHE A 3 21.60 -55.29 47.06
C PHE A 3 22.56 -54.34 47.79
N LEU A 4 22.61 -53.08 47.31
CA LEU A 4 22.70 -51.89 48.14
C LEU A 4 22.08 -50.72 47.37
N GLU A 5 20.90 -50.31 47.84
CA GLU A 5 20.27 -49.01 47.65
C GLU A 5 21.12 -47.89 48.27
N LEU A 6 20.77 -46.65 47.92
CA LEU A 6 20.87 -45.36 48.65
C LEU A 6 20.79 -44.27 47.54
N GLN A 7 19.98 -43.22 47.55
CA GLN A 7 18.92 -42.70 48.41
C GLN A 7 18.16 -41.65 47.55
N GLU A 8 16.92 -41.41 47.94
CA GLU A 8 15.87 -40.50 47.45
C GLU A 8 16.29 -39.06 47.09
N ASP A 9 15.52 -38.43 46.19
CA ASP A 9 14.86 -37.16 46.53
C ASP A 9 13.67 -36.86 45.58
N ASP A 10 12.48 -36.95 46.16
CA ASP A 10 11.20 -36.47 45.64
C ASP A 10 11.12 -34.94 45.81
N VAL A 11 10.95 -34.18 44.73
CA VAL A 11 10.35 -32.83 44.83
C VAL A 11 9.33 -32.64 43.72
N ARG A 12 8.07 -32.95 44.06
CA ARG A 12 6.93 -32.17 43.56
C ARG A 12 6.92 -30.84 44.32
N SER A 13 7.05 -29.72 43.61
CA SER A 13 6.58 -28.44 44.10
C SER A 13 5.90 -27.65 42.99
N SER A 14 4.61 -27.46 43.22
CA SER A 14 3.69 -26.54 42.58
C SER A 14 3.97 -25.10 43.02
N GLY A 15 3.97 -24.15 42.08
CA GLY A 15 3.90 -22.70 42.34
C GLY A 15 3.91 -21.96 41.00
N SER A 16 2.75 -21.67 40.42
CA SER A 16 1.97 -20.43 40.61
C SER A 16 2.63 -19.18 40.00
N SER A 17 2.02 -18.75 38.89
CA SER A 17 1.80 -17.35 38.49
C SER A 17 3.02 -16.46 38.24
N SER A 18 3.19 -16.03 36.98
CA SER A 18 2.84 -14.64 36.58
C SER A 18 3.00 -14.45 35.06
N PRO A 19 1.92 -14.13 34.32
CA PRO A 19 2.01 -13.65 32.96
C PRO A 19 2.14 -12.12 33.00
N GLU A 20 3.35 -11.58 33.06
CA GLU A 20 3.50 -10.13 33.06
C GLU A 20 4.79 -9.64 32.41
N LEU A 21 5.02 -10.00 31.14
CA LEU A 21 6.06 -9.32 30.33
C LEU A 21 5.64 -9.01 28.89
N THR A 22 4.44 -9.41 28.45
CA THR A 22 3.88 -8.95 27.15
C THR A 22 3.22 -7.58 27.23
N GLY A 23 2.75 -7.18 28.42
CA GLY A 23 2.14 -5.86 28.64
C GLY A 23 3.14 -4.70 28.65
N SER A 24 4.40 -4.91 29.04
CA SER A 24 5.36 -3.81 29.20
C SER A 24 5.92 -3.28 27.88
N VAL A 25 5.92 -4.09 26.81
CA VAL A 25 6.38 -3.65 25.48
C VAL A 25 5.25 -2.92 24.74
N GLU A 26 4.01 -3.42 24.83
CA GLU A 26 2.85 -2.72 24.25
C GLU A 26 2.57 -1.39 24.95
N THR A 27 2.74 -1.33 26.27
CA THR A 27 2.52 -0.09 27.04
C THR A 27 3.61 0.96 26.76
N SER A 28 4.86 0.54 26.53
CA SER A 28 5.95 1.48 26.22
C SER A 28 5.79 2.12 24.83
N ILE A 29 5.33 1.36 23.83
CA ILE A 29 5.06 1.91 22.49
C ILE A 29 3.78 2.76 22.52
N SER A 30 2.73 2.33 23.23
CA SER A 30 1.49 3.11 23.35
C SER A 30 1.70 4.45 24.08
N SER A 31 2.58 4.50 25.08
CA SER A 31 2.88 5.75 25.82
C SER A 31 3.64 6.80 25.00
N HIS A 32 4.42 6.38 23.99
CA HIS A 32 5.16 7.30 23.11
C HIS A 32 4.31 7.84 21.96
N PHE A 33 3.25 7.12 21.57
CA PHE A 33 2.35 7.49 20.49
C PHE A 33 0.99 8.03 20.96
N GLY A 34 0.66 7.92 22.26
CA GLY A 34 -0.63 8.30 22.85
C GLY A 34 -0.90 9.79 23.06
N GLY A 35 -0.06 10.69 22.54
CA GLY A 35 -0.23 12.14 22.73
C GLY A 35 0.18 13.01 21.55
N VAL A 36 0.69 12.43 20.45
CA VAL A 36 1.17 13.19 19.30
C VAL A 36 0.03 13.32 18.30
N ASN A 37 -0.63 14.47 18.32
CA ASN A 37 -1.58 14.84 17.27
C ASN A 37 -0.79 15.05 15.96
N TYR A 38 -0.60 14.00 15.18
CA TYR A 38 0.02 14.11 13.85
C TYR A 38 -0.85 15.02 13.00
N PRO A 39 -0.37 16.19 12.55
CA PRO A 39 -1.07 16.97 11.56
C PRO A 39 -1.23 16.06 10.34
N SER A 40 -2.48 15.77 9.97
CA SER A 40 -2.77 15.02 8.76
C SER A 40 -2.01 15.66 7.60
N LEU A 41 -0.99 14.97 7.08
CA LEU A 41 -0.24 15.37 5.88
C LEU A 41 -1.15 15.46 4.63
N PHE A 42 -2.43 15.08 4.79
CA PHE A 42 -3.50 15.12 3.81
C PHE A 42 -4.57 16.19 4.08
N SER A 43 -4.46 17.00 5.15
CA SER A 43 -5.43 18.06 5.45
C SER A 43 -4.92 19.43 5.03
N SER A 44 -5.14 19.76 3.76
CA SER A 44 -5.16 21.15 3.32
C SER A 44 -6.58 21.68 3.52
N ARG A 45 -6.84 22.43 4.59
CA ARG A 45 -8.07 23.24 4.67
C ARG A 45 -7.88 24.51 3.83
N PRO A 46 -8.74 24.79 2.84
CA PRO A 46 -8.86 26.14 2.30
C PRO A 46 -9.81 26.95 3.19
N ALA A 47 -9.46 28.22 3.39
CA ALA A 47 -10.36 29.21 3.94
C ALA A 47 -11.64 29.31 3.08
N THR A 48 -12.77 29.40 3.79
CA THR A 48 -14.14 29.76 3.38
C THR A 48 -14.32 30.23 1.93
N TYR A 49 -15.20 29.57 1.16
CA TYR A 49 -16.34 30.19 0.43
C TYR A 49 -17.10 29.15 -0.43
N ARG A 50 -18.42 29.12 -0.19
CA ARG A 50 -19.53 28.74 -1.10
C ARG A 50 -19.73 27.28 -1.51
N ALA A 51 -20.93 26.78 -1.21
CA ALA A 51 -21.46 25.46 -1.54
C ALA A 51 -21.64 25.26 -3.07
N SER A 52 -21.71 23.96 -3.42
CA SER A 52 -21.97 23.31 -4.72
C SER A 52 -20.81 23.19 -5.71
N GLN A 53 -19.82 22.35 -5.40
CA GLN A 53 -19.16 21.48 -6.39
C GLN A 53 -18.87 20.12 -5.75
N PRO A 54 -19.18 18.98 -6.39
CA PRO A 54 -18.62 17.70 -5.96
C PRO A 54 -17.10 17.84 -6.08
N SER A 55 -16.41 17.66 -4.95
CA SER A 55 -14.98 17.86 -4.80
C SER A 55 -14.20 16.99 -5.79
N VAL A 56 -13.92 17.52 -6.97
CA VAL A 56 -12.84 17.06 -7.84
C VAL A 56 -11.56 17.43 -7.10
N TYR A 57 -11.16 16.61 -6.12
CA TYR A 57 -9.90 16.78 -5.42
C TYR A 57 -8.80 16.74 -6.47
N LYS A 58 -8.27 17.91 -6.82
CA LYS A 58 -7.21 18.07 -7.80
C LYS A 58 -5.96 17.43 -7.20
N MET A 59 -5.67 16.19 -7.63
CA MET A 59 -4.53 15.43 -7.15
C MET A 59 -3.24 16.25 -7.32
N GLN A 60 -2.62 16.64 -6.20
CA GLN A 60 -1.32 17.32 -6.17
C GLN A 60 -0.19 16.28 -6.32
N SER A 61 -0.27 15.50 -7.40
CA SER A 61 0.42 14.21 -7.60
C SER A 61 1.93 14.27 -7.35
N ILE A 62 2.61 15.25 -7.96
CA ILE A 62 4.07 15.35 -7.96
C ILE A 62 4.65 15.64 -6.56
N PHE A 63 3.95 16.40 -5.70
CA PHE A 63 4.46 16.70 -4.36
C PHE A 63 4.26 15.54 -3.38
N LEU A 64 3.30 14.67 -3.64
CA LEU A 64 2.98 13.55 -2.76
C LEU A 64 3.94 12.39 -2.98
N VAL A 65 4.28 12.06 -4.23
CA VAL A 65 5.23 10.97 -4.53
C VAL A 65 6.61 11.22 -3.94
N ASN A 66 7.16 12.43 -4.12
CA ASN A 66 8.47 12.80 -3.57
C ASN A 66 8.52 12.66 -2.04
N LYS A 67 7.44 13.05 -1.34
CA LYS A 67 7.37 12.92 0.12
C LYS A 67 7.32 11.46 0.57
N VAL A 68 6.55 10.62 -0.13
CA VAL A 68 6.46 9.19 0.20
C VAL A 68 7.79 8.50 -0.08
N VAL A 69 8.41 8.75 -1.23
CA VAL A 69 9.73 8.20 -1.58
C VAL A 69 10.78 8.63 -0.56
N ALA A 70 10.87 9.93 -0.24
CA ALA A 70 11.83 10.42 0.75
C ALA A 70 11.65 9.79 2.14
N TYR A 71 10.39 9.62 2.59
CA TYR A 71 10.10 8.93 3.84
C TYR A 71 10.55 7.47 3.79
N LEU A 72 10.20 6.74 2.72
CA LEU A 72 10.55 5.34 2.57
C LEU A 72 12.07 5.13 2.44
N SER A 73 12.79 6.02 1.76
CA SER A 73 14.26 5.96 1.70
C SER A 73 14.87 5.98 3.11
N ARG A 74 14.37 6.81 4.03
CA ARG A 74 14.85 6.81 5.42
C ARG A 74 14.53 5.50 6.16
N VAL A 75 13.38 4.88 5.86
CA VAL A 75 13.03 3.57 6.40
C VAL A 75 13.99 2.50 5.86
N LEU A 76 14.36 2.57 4.58
CA LEU A 76 15.32 1.65 3.97
C LEU A 76 16.71 1.79 4.57
N GLU A 77 17.19 3.01 4.80
CA GLU A 77 18.46 3.28 5.47
C GLU A 77 18.52 2.58 6.84
N ALA A 78 17.48 2.75 7.66
CA ALA A 78 17.40 2.08 8.96
C ALA A 78 17.33 0.55 8.81
N ALA A 79 16.47 0.04 7.93
CA ALA A 79 16.29 -1.40 7.71
C ALA A 79 17.58 -2.06 7.20
N PHE A 80 18.38 -1.38 6.40
CA PHE A 80 19.61 -1.94 5.83
C PHE A 80 20.73 -2.07 6.84
N THR A 81 20.70 -1.29 7.91
CA THR A 81 21.60 -1.42 9.06
C THR A 81 21.13 -2.48 10.06
N ALA A 82 19.83 -2.77 10.12
CA ALA A 82 19.23 -3.64 11.13
C ALA A 82 18.91 -5.07 10.64
N LEU A 83 18.78 -5.27 9.33
CA LEU A 83 18.42 -6.55 8.73
C LEU A 83 19.52 -7.04 7.79
N GLU A 84 19.61 -8.36 7.62
CA GLU A 84 20.56 -9.03 6.72
C GLU A 84 19.85 -10.09 5.87
N ASP A 85 20.45 -10.42 4.72
CA ASP A 85 20.07 -11.51 3.82
C ASP A 85 18.56 -11.67 3.57
N LEU A 86 18.03 -12.85 3.89
CA LEU A 86 16.64 -13.24 3.63
C LEU A 86 15.64 -12.41 4.45
N ASN A 87 16.03 -11.96 5.65
CA ASN A 87 15.17 -11.10 6.47
C ASN A 87 15.02 -9.72 5.82
N LYS A 88 16.11 -9.17 5.27
CA LYS A 88 16.10 -7.92 4.50
C LYS A 88 15.22 -8.05 3.26
N GLN A 89 15.38 -9.15 2.52
CA GLN A 89 14.59 -9.40 1.31
C GLN A 89 13.09 -9.60 1.60
N ALA A 90 12.75 -10.35 2.66
CA ALA A 90 11.37 -10.53 3.09
C ALA A 90 10.73 -9.19 3.51
N PHE A 91 11.46 -8.37 4.27
CA PHE A 91 11.02 -7.03 4.65
C PHE A 91 10.77 -6.13 3.43
N LEU A 92 11.71 -6.08 2.49
CA LEU A 92 11.60 -5.28 1.27
C LEU A 92 10.39 -5.69 0.43
N THR A 93 10.20 -7.00 0.25
CA THR A 93 9.03 -7.54 -0.47
C THR A 93 7.72 -7.13 0.19
N GLU A 94 7.63 -7.26 1.52
CA GLU A 94 6.43 -6.87 2.27
C GLU A 94 6.20 -5.35 2.27
N LEU A 95 7.26 -4.55 2.37
CA LEU A 95 7.19 -3.09 2.28
C LEU A 95 6.64 -2.66 0.91
N GLY A 96 7.15 -3.24 -0.18
CA GLY A 96 6.66 -2.99 -1.54
C GLY A 96 5.20 -3.37 -1.72
N ASN A 97 4.79 -4.52 -1.19
CA ASN A 97 3.40 -4.97 -1.19
C ASN A 97 2.46 -4.01 -0.42
N ARG A 98 2.91 -3.51 0.73
CA ARG A 98 2.15 -2.54 1.54
C ARG A 98 2.05 -1.19 0.87
N LEU A 99 3.13 -0.72 0.24
CA LEU A 99 3.11 0.50 -0.55
C LEU A 99 2.10 0.38 -1.69
N TYR A 100 2.18 -0.69 -2.50
CA TYR A 100 1.25 -0.95 -3.59
C TYR A 100 -0.21 -0.90 -3.11
N LYS A 101 -0.54 -1.62 -2.03
CA LYS A 101 -1.89 -1.63 -1.45
C LYS A 101 -2.32 -0.24 -0.94
N GLY A 102 -1.41 0.49 -0.30
CA GLY A 102 -1.65 1.85 0.20
C GLY A 102 -1.96 2.83 -0.94
N LEU A 103 -1.20 2.76 -2.04
CA LEU A 103 -1.40 3.58 -3.23
C LEU A 103 -2.74 3.28 -3.91
N LEU A 104 -3.08 2.00 -4.10
CA LEU A 104 -4.38 1.61 -4.64
C LEU A 104 -5.54 2.17 -3.81
N ASN A 105 -5.47 2.01 -2.49
CA ASN A 105 -6.49 2.52 -1.58
C ASN A 105 -6.58 4.05 -1.60
N HIS A 106 -5.47 4.74 -1.87
CA HIS A 106 -5.45 6.19 -2.00
C HIS A 106 -6.12 6.63 -3.31
N TRP A 107 -5.69 6.09 -4.46
CA TRP A 107 -6.18 6.51 -5.76
C TRP A 107 -7.65 6.16 -6.00
N GLN A 108 -8.17 5.08 -5.40
CA GLN A 108 -9.60 4.73 -5.47
C GLN A 108 -10.53 5.78 -4.85
N LYS A 109 -10.02 6.77 -4.13
CA LYS A 109 -10.81 7.88 -3.56
C LYS A 109 -11.07 9.00 -4.56
N PHE A 110 -10.46 8.94 -5.74
CA PHE A 110 -10.49 10.01 -6.73
C PHE A 110 -11.20 9.58 -8.01
N THR A 111 -11.67 10.58 -8.74
CA THR A 111 -12.15 10.45 -10.10
C THR A 111 -11.13 11.10 -11.04
N PHE A 112 -10.87 10.47 -12.17
CA PHE A 112 -9.80 10.85 -13.09
C PHE A 112 -10.35 11.24 -14.45
N ASN A 113 -9.93 12.42 -14.90
CA ASN A 113 -9.97 12.82 -16.30
C ASN A 113 -8.63 12.45 -17.00
N PRO A 114 -8.51 12.56 -18.33
CA PRO A 114 -7.28 12.20 -19.05
C PRO A 114 -6.02 12.90 -18.53
N SER A 115 -6.10 14.20 -18.20
CA SER A 115 -4.98 14.93 -17.61
C SER A 115 -4.60 14.43 -16.20
N GLY A 116 -5.59 14.00 -15.42
CA GLY A 116 -5.40 13.33 -14.13
C GLY A 116 -4.74 11.95 -14.30
N GLY A 117 -5.17 11.19 -15.30
CA GLY A 117 -4.57 9.90 -15.67
C GLY A 117 -3.08 10.03 -16.02
N LEU A 118 -2.70 11.04 -16.80
CA LEU A 118 -1.29 11.31 -17.13
C LEU A 118 -0.44 11.63 -15.89
N ARG A 119 -0.98 12.41 -14.95
CA ARG A 119 -0.31 12.71 -13.67
C ARG A 119 -0.14 11.44 -12.83
N LEU A 120 -1.19 10.64 -12.71
CA LEU A 120 -1.14 9.37 -12.00
C LEU A 120 -0.11 8.42 -12.64
N LYS A 121 -0.07 8.32 -13.97
CA LYS A 121 0.91 7.50 -14.68
C LYS A 121 2.35 7.93 -14.36
N ARG A 122 2.61 9.24 -14.27
CA ARG A 122 3.92 9.75 -13.84
C ARG A 122 4.26 9.33 -12.41
N ASP A 123 3.33 9.48 -11.48
CA ASP A 123 3.54 9.04 -10.09
C ASP A 123 3.84 7.52 -10.03
N ILE A 124 3.09 6.71 -10.79
CA ILE A 124 3.31 5.24 -10.86
C ILE A 124 4.70 4.92 -11.39
N THR A 125 5.18 5.63 -12.42
CA THR A 125 6.55 5.44 -12.95
C THR A 125 7.60 5.74 -11.87
N GLU A 126 7.47 6.85 -11.16
CA GLU A 126 8.39 7.24 -10.09
C GLU A 126 8.40 6.21 -8.94
N TYR A 127 7.22 5.75 -8.51
CA TYR A 127 7.14 4.68 -7.52
C TYR A 127 7.74 3.36 -8.04
N GLY A 128 7.49 3.03 -9.31
CA GLY A 128 8.03 1.85 -9.98
C GLY A 128 9.56 1.86 -10.04
N GLU A 129 10.17 3.00 -10.33
CA GLU A 129 11.62 3.19 -10.30
C GLU A 129 12.16 3.03 -8.87
N PHE A 130 11.49 3.62 -7.88
CA PHE A 130 11.87 3.49 -6.48
C PHE A 130 11.84 2.04 -5.99
N VAL A 131 10.73 1.31 -6.21
CA VAL A 131 10.60 -0.07 -5.73
C VAL A 131 11.49 -1.07 -6.46
N ARG A 132 11.96 -0.74 -7.68
CA ARG A 132 12.91 -1.60 -8.40
C ARG A 132 14.23 -1.77 -7.64
N SER A 133 14.60 -0.80 -6.79
CA SER A 133 15.75 -0.92 -5.88
C SER A 133 15.57 -2.00 -4.79
N PHE A 134 14.35 -2.51 -4.61
CA PHE A 134 14.05 -3.53 -3.59
C PHE A 134 14.47 -4.92 -4.08
N ASN A 135 14.73 -5.09 -5.39
CA ASN A 135 15.10 -6.37 -5.99
C ASN A 135 14.06 -7.48 -5.73
N ALA A 136 12.77 -7.12 -5.71
CA ALA A 136 11.66 -8.00 -5.41
C ALA A 136 10.76 -8.18 -6.65
N PRO A 137 10.97 -9.23 -7.49
CA PRO A 137 10.30 -9.36 -8.79
C PRO A 137 8.76 -9.29 -8.72
N SER A 138 8.17 -9.89 -7.68
CA SER A 138 6.72 -9.86 -7.47
C SER A 138 6.14 -8.47 -7.18
N VAL A 139 6.95 -7.54 -6.69
CA VAL A 139 6.57 -6.13 -6.48
C VAL A 139 6.74 -5.37 -7.79
N ASP A 140 7.84 -5.59 -8.51
CA ASP A 140 8.12 -4.95 -9.79
C ASP A 140 6.99 -5.23 -10.80
N GLU A 141 6.59 -6.50 -10.93
CA GLU A 141 5.46 -6.91 -11.76
C GLU A 141 4.17 -6.15 -11.41
N LYS A 142 3.88 -5.94 -10.13
CA LYS A 142 2.68 -5.19 -9.70
C LYS A 142 2.70 -3.74 -10.17
N PHE A 143 3.85 -3.07 -10.09
CA PHE A 143 3.97 -1.68 -10.53
C PHE A 143 3.97 -1.55 -12.05
N GLU A 144 4.52 -2.52 -12.78
CA GLU A 144 4.41 -2.58 -14.23
C GLU A 144 2.95 -2.75 -14.69
N LEU A 145 2.22 -3.67 -14.07
CA LEU A 145 0.78 -3.86 -14.34
C LEU A 145 -0.03 -2.61 -14.01
N LEU A 146 0.32 -1.92 -12.92
CA LEU A 146 -0.32 -0.67 -12.51
C LEU A 146 -0.10 0.44 -13.54
N GLY A 147 1.09 0.49 -14.16
CA GLY A 147 1.40 1.41 -15.26
C GLY A 147 0.54 1.15 -16.49
N ILE A 148 0.26 -0.12 -16.81
CA ILE A 148 -0.68 -0.51 -17.88
C ILE A 148 -2.11 -0.09 -17.52
N LEU A 149 -2.55 -0.38 -16.29
CA LEU A 149 -3.88 -0.01 -15.78
C LEU A 149 -4.12 1.50 -15.80
N ALA A 150 -3.09 2.33 -15.59
CA ALA A 150 -3.22 3.78 -15.66
C ALA A 150 -3.66 4.28 -17.05
N ASN A 151 -3.40 3.52 -18.12
CA ASN A 151 -3.87 3.86 -19.47
C ASN A 151 -5.40 3.89 -19.57
N VAL A 152 -6.12 3.19 -18.68
CA VAL A 152 -7.58 3.28 -18.55
C VAL A 152 -8.06 4.71 -18.43
N PHE A 153 -7.31 5.59 -17.78
CA PHE A 153 -7.72 6.98 -17.58
C PHE A 153 -7.41 7.87 -18.76
N ILE A 154 -6.59 7.41 -19.70
CA ILE A 154 -5.99 8.24 -20.77
C ILE A 154 -6.65 7.94 -22.12
N VAL A 155 -6.94 6.66 -22.40
CA VAL A 155 -7.49 6.23 -23.69
C VAL A 155 -8.96 6.61 -23.86
N ALA A 156 -9.41 6.72 -25.11
CA ALA A 156 -10.81 6.93 -25.42
C ALA A 156 -11.68 5.70 -25.02
N PRO A 157 -12.97 5.90 -24.70
CA PRO A 157 -13.89 4.82 -24.34
C PRO A 157 -13.88 3.59 -25.27
N GLU A 158 -13.79 3.83 -26.57
CA GLU A 158 -13.75 2.82 -27.63
C GLU A 158 -12.47 1.97 -27.62
N SER A 159 -11.36 2.49 -27.10
CA SER A 159 -10.07 1.79 -27.03
C SER A 159 -9.90 0.97 -25.74
N LEU A 160 -10.85 1.05 -24.79
CA LEU A 160 -10.76 0.32 -23.53
C LEU A 160 -10.80 -1.20 -23.71
N SER A 161 -11.52 -1.69 -24.72
CA SER A 161 -11.65 -3.13 -24.94
C SER A 161 -10.34 -3.77 -25.40
N SER A 162 -9.71 -3.15 -26.39
CA SER A 162 -8.44 -3.61 -26.95
C SER A 162 -7.27 -3.50 -25.97
N LEU A 163 -7.37 -2.62 -24.96
CA LEU A 163 -6.31 -2.42 -23.97
C LEU A 163 -6.01 -3.69 -23.14
N PHE A 164 -6.99 -4.59 -23.01
CA PHE A 164 -6.88 -5.80 -22.18
C PHE A 164 -6.99 -7.11 -22.97
N GLU A 165 -7.01 -7.03 -24.29
CA GLU A 165 -6.96 -8.21 -25.15
C GLU A 165 -5.66 -8.98 -24.88
N GLY A 166 -5.78 -10.24 -24.45
CA GLY A 166 -4.63 -11.10 -24.15
C GLY A 166 -4.19 -11.14 -22.68
N THR A 167 -4.78 -10.36 -21.76
CA THR A 167 -4.39 -10.40 -20.33
C THR A 167 -5.61 -10.53 -19.40
N PRO A 168 -6.21 -11.73 -19.31
CA PRO A 168 -7.46 -11.95 -18.57
C PRO A 168 -7.37 -11.67 -17.07
N SER A 169 -6.17 -11.80 -16.48
CA SER A 169 -5.92 -11.57 -15.05
C SER A 169 -6.15 -10.11 -14.64
N ILE A 170 -5.86 -9.15 -15.52
CA ILE A 170 -5.95 -7.71 -15.24
C ILE A 170 -7.40 -7.20 -15.33
N ARG A 171 -8.29 -7.90 -16.04
CA ARG A 171 -9.66 -7.42 -16.33
C ARG A 171 -10.45 -7.02 -15.08
N LYS A 172 -10.33 -7.77 -13.98
CA LYS A 172 -11.04 -7.46 -12.73
C LYS A 172 -10.56 -6.16 -12.10
N ASP A 173 -9.26 -5.90 -12.16
CA ASP A 173 -8.68 -4.66 -11.65
C ASP A 173 -8.98 -3.48 -12.59
N ALA A 174 -8.94 -3.73 -13.90
CA ALA A 174 -9.34 -2.76 -14.92
C ALA A 174 -10.79 -2.30 -14.73
N GLN A 175 -11.73 -3.21 -14.46
CA GLN A 175 -13.13 -2.87 -14.18
C GLN A 175 -13.28 -1.92 -12.98
N ARG A 176 -12.46 -2.09 -11.93
CA ARG A 176 -12.45 -1.18 -10.77
C ARG A 176 -11.92 0.20 -11.15
N PHE A 177 -10.87 0.25 -11.97
CA PHE A 177 -10.27 1.50 -12.42
C PHE A 177 -11.16 2.26 -13.41
N ILE A 178 -11.85 1.57 -14.31
CA ILE A 178 -12.76 2.18 -15.29
C ILE A 178 -13.88 2.96 -14.57
N GLN A 179 -14.37 2.45 -13.44
CA GLN A 179 -15.39 3.14 -12.60
C GLN A 179 -14.91 4.47 -12.03
N LEU A 180 -13.60 4.71 -11.96
CA LEU A 180 -13.01 5.95 -11.46
C LEU A 180 -12.85 7.01 -12.57
N ARG A 181 -13.22 6.72 -13.83
CA ARG A 181 -13.18 7.74 -14.90
C ARG A 181 -14.26 8.81 -14.70
N ASP A 182 -13.95 10.05 -15.02
CA ASP A 182 -14.90 11.17 -14.95
C ASP A 182 -16.04 11.06 -15.98
N ASP A 183 -15.75 10.45 -17.13
CA ASP A 183 -16.70 10.17 -18.20
C ASP A 183 -17.46 8.83 -18.04
N TYR A 184 -17.27 8.10 -16.93
CA TYR A 184 -17.84 6.75 -16.74
C TYR A 184 -19.35 6.69 -17.03
N LYS A 185 -20.09 7.68 -16.52
CA LYS A 185 -21.55 7.77 -16.71
C LYS A 185 -21.93 8.31 -18.10
N SER A 186 -21.27 9.37 -18.57
CA SER A 186 -21.60 10.02 -19.84
C SER A 186 -21.27 9.15 -21.05
N ALA A 187 -20.17 8.40 -20.98
CA ALA A 187 -19.75 7.45 -22.02
C ALA A 187 -20.48 6.08 -21.93
N LYS A 188 -21.37 5.91 -20.94
CA LYS A 188 -22.13 4.65 -20.70
C LYS A 188 -21.20 3.44 -20.57
N LEU A 189 -20.11 3.57 -19.82
CA LEU A 189 -19.07 2.52 -19.76
C LEU A 189 -19.56 1.24 -19.07
N ALA A 190 -20.56 1.32 -18.20
CA ALA A 190 -21.16 0.14 -17.56
C ALA A 190 -21.68 -0.90 -18.57
N SER A 191 -22.31 -0.45 -19.67
CA SER A 191 -22.81 -1.38 -20.70
C SER A 191 -21.70 -1.95 -21.57
N ARG A 192 -20.58 -1.21 -21.75
CA ARG A 192 -19.41 -1.67 -22.52
C ARG A 192 -18.52 -2.63 -21.72
N LEU A 193 -18.51 -2.47 -20.39
CA LEU A 193 -17.80 -3.35 -19.46
C LEU A 193 -18.42 -4.75 -19.37
N ASN A 194 -19.73 -4.87 -19.56
CA ASN A 194 -20.41 -6.17 -19.57
C ASN A 194 -20.14 -6.96 -20.87
N SER A 195 -19.65 -6.29 -21.91
CA SER A 195 -19.23 -6.90 -23.19
C SER A 195 -17.72 -7.17 -23.28
N LEU A 196 -16.97 -6.97 -22.18
CA LEU A 196 -15.50 -7.00 -22.07
C LEU A 196 -15.01 -8.24 -21.31
#